data_AF-A0A7V5CBM5-F1
#
_entry.id   AF-A0A7V5CBM5-F1
#
_cell.length_a   1.000
_cell.length_b   1.000
_cell.length_c   1.000
_cell.angle_alpha   90.00
_cell.angle_beta   90.00
_cell.angle_gamma   90.00
#
_symmetry.space_group_name_H-M   'P 1'
#
loop_
_entity.id
_entity.type
_entity.pdbx_description
1 polymer ?
#
loop_
_entity_poly.entity_id
_entity_poly.type
_entity_poly.pdbx_seq_one_letter_code
_entity_poly.pdbx_strand_id
1 'polypeptide(L)'
;MPDLRTTAMTSKAWPFEEARRLVKRYEKAPPEKGYVLFETGYGPSGLPHIGTFGEVLRTTMVRHAFEMISDIPTRLICFSDDLDGMRKVPGNVPEQDMLQAHLQMPLTSVPDPFGEYESFGDHNNAMLRRFLDTFGFEYEFYSATEFYRSGAFDDVLRRAVERYDDIMKIMLKSLREERRQTYSIFLPIHPETGRVLYGPMKAVNAEDYTSTFDDEDGREWTLPVTGGHVKLQWKPDFGARWAALGVDFEMYGKDHSTNTPIYDGICRALGGRAPEHFTYELFLDDKGQ
;
A
#
# COMPACT_ATOMS: atom_id res chain seq x y z
N MET A 1 -2.33 -38.87 20.48
CA MET A 1 -1.57 -37.74 19.88
C MET A 1 -2.24 -36.46 20.35
N PRO A 2 -1.52 -35.39 20.70
CA PRO A 2 -2.16 -34.11 20.95
C PRO A 2 -2.97 -33.72 19.71
N ASP A 3 -4.15 -33.15 19.92
CA ASP A 3 -4.92 -32.53 18.86
C ASP A 3 -4.06 -31.46 18.15
N LEU A 4 -4.21 -31.33 16.82
CA LEU A 4 -3.41 -30.43 15.99
C LEU A 4 -3.47 -28.98 16.50
N ARG A 5 -4.63 -28.53 16.97
CA ARG A 5 -4.80 -27.21 17.58
C ARG A 5 -3.99 -27.03 18.87
N THR A 6 -3.90 -28.08 19.69
CA THR A 6 -3.09 -28.04 20.93
C THR A 6 -1.59 -27.91 20.61
N THR A 7 -1.12 -28.63 19.59
CA THR A 7 0.26 -28.52 19.10
C THR A 7 0.53 -27.13 18.50
N ALA A 8 -0.40 -26.61 17.69
CA ALA A 8 -0.33 -25.28 17.09
C ALA A 8 -0.24 -24.17 18.16
N MET A 9 -1.08 -24.24 19.20
CA MET A 9 -1.09 -23.29 20.30
C MET A 9 0.25 -23.21 21.06
N THR A 10 0.98 -24.31 21.15
CA THR A 10 2.26 -24.40 21.90
C THR A 10 3.51 -24.33 21.01
N SER A 11 3.34 -24.28 19.69
CA SER A 11 4.44 -24.18 18.74
C SER A 11 5.24 -22.88 18.92
N LYS A 12 6.57 -23.02 18.90
CA LYS A 12 7.54 -21.91 18.96
C LYS A 12 7.97 -21.42 17.57
N ALA A 13 7.37 -21.93 16.50
CA ALA A 13 7.63 -21.39 15.17
C ALA A 13 7.04 -19.97 15.08
N TRP A 14 7.80 -19.04 14.49
CA TRP A 14 7.47 -17.62 14.42
C TRP A 14 6.06 -17.31 13.88
N PRO A 15 5.47 -18.06 12.91
CA PRO A 15 4.12 -17.74 12.45
C PRO A 15 3.06 -17.89 13.55
N PHE A 16 3.25 -18.85 14.47
CA PHE A 16 2.35 -19.02 15.62
C PHE A 16 2.56 -17.96 16.69
N GLU A 17 3.76 -17.36 16.79
CA GLU A 17 3.98 -16.23 17.69
C GLU A 17 3.16 -15.02 17.23
N GLU A 18 3.22 -14.68 15.94
CA GLU A 18 2.43 -13.59 15.37
C GLU A 18 0.92 -13.91 15.37
N ALA A 19 0.53 -15.14 15.03
CA ALA A 19 -0.86 -15.57 15.09
C ALA A 19 -1.45 -15.44 16.51
N ARG A 20 -0.69 -15.77 17.56
CA ARG A 20 -1.14 -15.60 18.95
C ARG A 20 -1.31 -14.12 19.33
N ARG A 21 -0.51 -13.21 18.79
CA ARG A 21 -0.72 -11.76 18.98
C ARG A 21 -2.03 -11.32 18.35
N LEU A 22 -2.36 -11.82 17.15
CA LEU A 22 -3.65 -11.57 16.51
C LEU A 22 -4.82 -12.19 17.28
N VAL A 23 -4.69 -13.40 17.83
CA VAL A 23 -5.73 -13.97 18.71
C VAL A 23 -5.96 -13.07 19.92
N LYS A 24 -4.86 -12.61 20.55
CA LYS A 24 -4.94 -11.68 21.69
C LYS A 24 -5.60 -10.36 21.33
N ARG A 25 -5.37 -9.83 20.11
CA ARG A 25 -6.01 -8.62 19.57
C ARG A 25 -7.55 -8.70 19.64
N TYR A 26 -8.10 -9.91 19.53
CA TYR A 26 -9.52 -10.25 19.47
C TYR A 26 -10.01 -11.09 20.67
N GLU A 27 -9.29 -11.08 21.79
CA GLU A 27 -9.63 -11.87 22.98
C GLU A 27 -11.00 -11.50 23.60
N LYS A 28 -11.41 -10.23 23.44
CA LYS A 28 -12.65 -9.70 24.05
C LYS A 28 -13.88 -9.90 23.17
N ALA A 29 -13.71 -9.75 21.86
CA ALA A 29 -14.76 -9.86 20.87
C ALA A 29 -14.14 -10.09 19.49
N PRO A 30 -14.80 -10.82 18.58
CA PRO A 30 -14.37 -10.94 17.20
C PRO A 30 -14.43 -9.57 16.47
N PRO A 31 -13.71 -9.41 15.34
CA PRO A 31 -13.80 -8.22 14.52
C PRO A 31 -15.25 -7.94 14.08
N GLU A 32 -15.70 -6.68 14.12
CA GLU A 32 -17.06 -6.29 13.71
C GLU A 32 -17.36 -6.67 12.25
N LYS A 33 -16.35 -6.62 11.38
CA LYS A 33 -16.42 -7.03 9.97
C LYS A 33 -16.52 -8.55 9.76
N GLY A 34 -16.41 -9.36 10.82
CA GLY A 34 -16.58 -10.81 10.79
C GLY A 34 -15.36 -11.63 10.35
N TYR A 35 -14.25 -10.99 9.98
CA TYR A 35 -13.01 -11.65 9.58
C TYR A 35 -11.77 -10.87 10.03
N VAL A 36 -10.63 -11.55 10.12
CA VAL A 36 -9.30 -10.92 10.25
C VAL A 36 -8.74 -10.66 8.85
N LEU A 37 -8.34 -9.42 8.58
CA LEU A 37 -7.79 -9.02 7.29
C LEU A 37 -6.28 -9.00 7.31
N PHE A 38 -5.69 -9.86 6.49
CA PHE A 38 -4.28 -9.84 6.15
C PHE A 38 -4.08 -9.02 4.88
N GLU A 39 -3.00 -8.27 4.81
CA GLU A 39 -2.64 -7.48 3.64
C GLU A 39 -1.18 -7.71 3.24
N THR A 40 -0.91 -7.52 1.95
CA THR A 40 0.41 -7.39 1.33
C THR A 40 0.37 -6.28 0.29
N GLY A 41 1.52 -5.68 0.01
CA GLY A 41 1.67 -4.60 -0.96
C GLY A 41 2.59 -4.98 -2.13
N TYR A 42 2.33 -4.40 -3.29
CA TYR A 42 3.20 -4.51 -4.45
C TYR A 42 3.25 -3.21 -5.23
N GLY A 43 4.45 -2.68 -5.46
CA GLY A 43 4.66 -1.58 -6.40
C GLY A 43 4.99 -2.10 -7.80
N PRO A 44 4.06 -2.05 -8.78
CA PRO A 44 4.23 -2.67 -10.10
C PRO A 44 5.06 -1.80 -11.06
N SER A 45 6.12 -1.18 -10.54
CA SER A 45 7.08 -0.37 -11.32
C SER A 45 8.19 -1.22 -11.96
N GLY A 46 8.12 -2.54 -11.79
CA GLY A 46 8.99 -3.54 -12.40
C GLY A 46 8.45 -4.94 -12.12
N LEU A 47 9.01 -5.94 -12.79
CA LEU A 47 8.57 -7.33 -12.69
C LEU A 47 8.61 -7.83 -11.22
N PRO A 48 7.63 -8.64 -10.79
CA PRO A 48 7.64 -9.22 -9.46
C PRO A 48 8.86 -10.13 -9.28
N HIS A 49 9.50 -10.04 -8.13
CA HIS A 49 10.69 -10.84 -7.82
C HIS A 49 10.44 -11.75 -6.60
N ILE A 50 11.44 -12.55 -6.23
CA ILE A 50 11.33 -13.49 -5.11
C ILE A 50 11.02 -12.81 -3.77
N GLY A 51 11.36 -11.53 -3.63
CA GLY A 51 11.02 -10.72 -2.46
C GLY A 51 9.51 -10.47 -2.37
N THR A 52 8.88 -10.03 -3.47
CA THR A 52 7.42 -9.85 -3.60
C THR A 52 6.68 -11.15 -3.27
N PHE A 53 7.13 -12.27 -3.84
CA PHE A 53 6.58 -13.59 -3.52
C PHE A 53 6.74 -13.94 -2.04
N GLY A 54 7.94 -13.69 -1.50
CA GLY A 54 8.26 -13.96 -0.12
C GLY A 54 7.40 -13.16 0.87
N GLU A 55 6.91 -11.98 0.50
CA GLU A 55 5.95 -11.22 1.30
C GLU A 55 4.61 -11.96 1.40
N VAL A 56 4.02 -12.34 0.26
CA VAL A 56 2.76 -13.09 0.20
C VAL A 56 2.86 -14.45 0.88
N LEU A 57 3.97 -15.17 0.65
CA LEU A 57 4.22 -16.45 1.30
C LEU A 57 4.26 -16.32 2.83
N ARG A 58 5.04 -15.38 3.36
CA ARG A 58 5.20 -15.22 4.82
C ARG A 58 3.89 -14.77 5.48
N THR A 59 3.16 -13.85 4.87
CA THR A 59 1.85 -13.43 5.35
C THR A 59 0.87 -14.61 5.36
N THR A 60 0.89 -15.46 4.32
CA THR A 60 0.08 -16.69 4.25
C THR A 60 0.47 -17.69 5.34
N MET A 61 1.75 -17.81 5.71
CA MET A 61 2.17 -18.66 6.82
C MET A 61 1.56 -18.21 8.16
N VAL A 62 1.49 -16.90 8.42
CA VAL A 62 0.86 -16.35 9.63
C VAL A 62 -0.65 -16.53 9.59
N ARG A 63 -1.28 -16.26 8.44
CA ARG A 63 -2.72 -16.48 8.22
C ARG A 63 -3.10 -17.94 8.50
N HIS A 64 -2.37 -18.89 7.94
CA HIS A 64 -2.59 -20.31 8.17
C HIS A 64 -2.38 -20.69 9.64
N ALA A 65 -1.31 -20.17 10.27
CA ALA A 65 -1.08 -20.40 11.69
C ALA A 65 -2.22 -19.85 12.57
N PHE A 66 -2.81 -18.71 12.20
CA PHE A 66 -3.97 -18.12 12.86
C PHE A 66 -5.22 -18.99 12.70
N GLU A 67 -5.53 -19.46 11.48
CA GLU A 67 -6.67 -20.36 11.20
C GLU A 67 -6.59 -21.67 11.99
N MET A 68 -5.38 -22.18 12.25
CA MET A 68 -5.22 -23.39 13.04
C MET A 68 -5.49 -23.20 14.55
N ILE A 69 -5.46 -21.95 15.04
CA ILE A 69 -5.64 -21.66 16.47
C ILE A 69 -6.91 -20.84 16.77
N SER A 70 -7.55 -20.29 15.75
CA SER A 70 -8.69 -19.38 15.81
C SER A 70 -9.79 -19.84 14.85
N ASP A 71 -11.04 -19.72 15.28
CA ASP A 71 -12.22 -20.03 14.45
C ASP A 71 -12.72 -18.77 13.70
N ILE A 72 -12.03 -17.64 13.81
CA ILE A 72 -12.38 -16.39 13.12
C ILE A 72 -11.98 -16.50 11.63
N PRO A 73 -12.90 -16.25 10.69
CA PRO A 73 -12.59 -16.23 9.25
C PRO A 73 -11.46 -15.26 8.90
N THR A 74 -10.75 -15.52 7.80
CA THR A 74 -9.64 -14.71 7.34
C THR A 74 -9.85 -14.29 5.88
N ARG A 75 -9.25 -13.16 5.51
CA ARG A 75 -9.11 -12.70 4.11
C ARG A 75 -7.69 -12.22 3.90
N LEU A 76 -7.18 -12.32 2.68
CA LEU A 76 -5.87 -11.79 2.28
C LEU A 76 -6.05 -10.88 1.08
N ILE A 77 -5.68 -9.61 1.22
CA ILE A 77 -5.60 -8.66 0.11
C ILE A 77 -4.15 -8.56 -0.37
N CYS A 78 -3.96 -8.66 -1.68
CA CYS A 78 -2.74 -8.24 -2.35
C CYS A 78 -3.04 -6.91 -3.05
N PHE A 79 -2.54 -5.82 -2.48
CA PHE A 79 -2.82 -4.46 -2.94
C PHE A 79 -1.69 -3.99 -3.85
N SER A 80 -2.02 -3.61 -5.08
CA SER A 80 -1.07 -3.08 -6.05
C SER A 80 -1.11 -1.56 -6.07
N ASP A 81 0.04 -0.92 -5.81
CA ASP A 81 0.25 0.53 -5.86
C ASP A 81 0.36 1.04 -7.32
N ASP A 82 -0.46 0.52 -8.22
CA ASP A 82 -0.41 0.78 -9.67
C ASP A 82 -0.82 2.20 -10.11
N LEU A 83 -1.32 3.01 -9.17
CA LEU A 83 -1.57 4.45 -9.34
C LEU A 83 -0.30 5.29 -9.12
N ASP A 84 0.78 4.70 -8.60
CA ASP A 84 2.06 5.39 -8.42
C ASP A 84 2.57 5.95 -9.76
N GLY A 85 3.06 7.19 -9.73
CA GLY A 85 3.72 7.79 -10.89
C GLY A 85 5.04 7.07 -11.20
N MET A 86 5.30 6.73 -12.46
CA MET A 86 6.55 6.09 -12.87
C MET A 86 7.75 7.02 -12.64
N ARG A 87 8.50 6.78 -11.54
CA ARG A 87 9.60 7.66 -11.09
C ARG A 87 10.91 7.46 -11.87
N LYS A 88 11.12 6.26 -12.40
CA LYS A 88 12.34 5.84 -13.09
C LYS A 88 11.98 4.76 -14.10
N VAL A 89 12.76 4.69 -15.17
CA VAL A 89 12.67 3.60 -16.15
C VAL A 89 13.52 2.42 -15.64
N PRO A 90 12.97 1.20 -15.50
CA PRO A 90 13.75 0.02 -15.15
C PRO A 90 14.75 -0.31 -16.26
N GLY A 91 16.02 -0.56 -15.91
CA GLY A 91 17.05 -0.85 -16.91
C GLY A 91 16.95 -2.24 -17.56
N ASN A 92 16.04 -3.09 -17.07
CA ASN A 92 15.86 -4.48 -17.49
C ASN A 92 14.60 -4.69 -18.36
N VAL A 93 13.94 -3.63 -18.81
CA VAL A 93 12.76 -3.71 -19.68
C VAL A 93 13.06 -3.09 -21.07
N PRO A 94 12.39 -3.54 -22.15
CA PRO A 94 12.55 -2.94 -23.48
C PRO A 94 11.93 -1.54 -23.56
N GLU A 95 11.99 -0.91 -24.74
CA GLU A 95 11.30 0.37 -25.04
C GLU A 95 11.68 1.55 -24.11
N GLN A 96 12.98 1.67 -23.80
CA GLN A 96 13.50 2.68 -22.87
C GLN A 96 13.06 4.11 -23.22
N ASP A 97 13.18 4.53 -24.48
CA ASP A 97 12.82 5.90 -24.91
C ASP A 97 11.31 6.18 -24.75
N MET A 98 10.46 5.20 -25.05
CA MET A 98 9.02 5.28 -24.83
C MET A 98 8.72 5.45 -23.35
N LEU A 99 9.35 4.65 -22.47
CA LEU A 99 9.14 4.75 -21.03
C LEU A 99 9.65 6.09 -20.47
N GLN A 100 10.76 6.62 -20.96
CA GLN A 100 11.26 7.95 -20.55
C GLN A 100 10.22 9.05 -20.85
N ALA A 101 9.49 8.95 -21.96
CA ALA A 101 8.45 9.91 -22.33
C ALA A 101 7.22 9.88 -21.40
N HIS A 102 7.03 8.81 -20.62
CA HIS A 102 5.88 8.62 -19.73
C HIS A 102 6.23 8.75 -18.24
N LEU A 103 7.38 9.35 -17.90
CA LEU A 103 7.74 9.59 -16.51
C LEU A 103 6.64 10.38 -15.77
N GLN A 104 6.41 9.97 -14.52
CA GLN A 104 5.39 10.50 -13.61
C GLN A 104 3.94 10.22 -14.02
N MET A 105 3.68 9.54 -15.14
CA MET A 105 2.35 8.98 -15.40
C MET A 105 2.08 7.83 -14.42
N PRO A 106 0.82 7.63 -13.97
CA PRO A 106 0.42 6.41 -13.26
C PRO A 106 0.88 5.17 -14.02
N LEU A 107 1.31 4.12 -13.33
CA LEU A 107 1.78 2.88 -13.97
C LEU A 107 0.71 2.24 -14.87
N THR A 108 -0.56 2.39 -14.50
CA THR A 108 -1.74 1.99 -15.31
C THR A 108 -1.98 2.85 -16.55
N SER A 109 -1.26 3.95 -16.71
CA SER A 109 -1.31 4.85 -17.88
C SER A 109 -0.02 4.81 -18.73
N VAL A 110 1.01 4.09 -18.28
CA VAL A 110 2.26 3.91 -19.04
C VAL A 110 2.06 2.75 -20.02
N PRO A 111 2.35 2.88 -21.33
CA PRO A 111 2.22 1.78 -22.26
C PRO A 111 3.05 0.55 -21.87
N ASP A 112 2.53 -0.66 -22.10
CA ASP A 112 3.28 -1.90 -21.84
C ASP A 112 4.49 -2.01 -22.79
N PRO A 113 5.73 -2.00 -22.29
CA PRO A 113 6.92 -2.15 -23.13
C PRO A 113 7.02 -3.54 -23.80
N PHE A 114 6.24 -4.53 -23.34
CA PHE A 114 6.19 -5.87 -23.93
C PHE A 114 5.05 -6.06 -24.93
N GLY A 115 4.08 -5.13 -24.96
CA GLY A 115 2.93 -5.16 -25.88
C GLY A 115 1.92 -6.28 -25.64
N GLU A 116 1.86 -6.85 -24.42
CA GLU A 116 0.95 -7.95 -24.06
C GLU A 116 -0.29 -7.48 -23.28
N TYR A 117 -0.17 -6.37 -22.54
CA TYR A 117 -1.24 -5.82 -21.68
C TYR A 117 -1.51 -4.34 -22.00
N GLU A 118 -2.58 -3.80 -21.42
CA GLU A 118 -3.03 -2.41 -21.66
C GLU A 118 -2.00 -1.38 -21.19
N SER A 119 -1.29 -1.66 -20.10
CA SER A 119 -0.28 -0.79 -19.52
C SER A 119 0.87 -1.57 -18.88
N PHE A 120 1.95 -0.87 -18.54
CA PHE A 120 3.09 -1.42 -17.81
C PHE A 120 2.68 -1.89 -16.41
N GLY A 121 1.79 -1.15 -15.73
CA GLY A 121 1.19 -1.58 -14.48
C GLY A 121 0.39 -2.88 -14.64
N ASP A 122 -0.45 -2.99 -15.67
CA ASP A 122 -1.25 -4.19 -15.93
C ASP A 122 -0.39 -5.40 -16.27
N HIS A 123 0.69 -5.21 -17.05
CA HIS A 123 1.65 -6.27 -17.32
C HIS A 123 2.24 -6.83 -16.02
N ASN A 124 2.79 -5.95 -15.19
CA ASN A 124 3.44 -6.35 -13.93
C ASN A 124 2.44 -6.97 -12.94
N ASN A 125 1.23 -6.43 -12.86
CA ASN A 125 0.12 -7.00 -12.08
C ASN A 125 -0.27 -8.40 -12.57
N ALA A 126 -0.37 -8.61 -13.89
CA ALA A 126 -0.66 -9.91 -14.47
C ALA A 126 0.47 -10.93 -14.20
N MET A 127 1.73 -10.50 -14.24
CA MET A 127 2.86 -11.34 -13.87
C MET A 127 2.81 -11.75 -12.40
N LEU A 128 2.47 -10.82 -11.50
CA LEU A 128 2.31 -11.13 -10.08
C LEU A 128 1.18 -12.13 -9.88
N ARG A 129 -0.01 -11.86 -10.42
CA ARG A 129 -1.19 -12.73 -10.27
C ARG A 129 -0.91 -14.12 -10.81
N ARG A 130 -0.34 -14.23 -12.02
CA ARG A 130 0.08 -15.52 -12.59
C ARG A 130 1.04 -16.26 -11.66
N PHE A 131 2.00 -15.56 -11.07
CA PHE A 131 2.94 -16.18 -10.14
C PHE A 131 2.26 -16.65 -8.87
N LEU A 132 1.37 -15.87 -8.26
CA LEU A 132 0.61 -16.27 -7.07
C LEU A 132 -0.36 -17.43 -7.35
N ASP A 133 -1.09 -17.37 -8.45
CA ASP A 133 -2.06 -18.39 -8.85
C ASP A 133 -1.39 -19.74 -9.12
N THR A 134 -0.19 -19.71 -9.72
CA THR A 134 0.60 -20.93 -10.01
C THR A 134 0.96 -21.69 -8.72
N PHE A 135 1.15 -20.98 -7.60
CA PHE A 135 1.47 -21.58 -6.31
C PHE A 135 0.24 -21.82 -5.42
N GLY A 136 -0.96 -21.54 -5.95
CA GLY A 136 -2.23 -21.81 -5.26
C GLY A 136 -2.50 -20.87 -4.08
N PHE A 137 -1.99 -19.64 -4.11
CA PHE A 137 -2.33 -18.65 -3.07
C PHE A 137 -3.81 -18.25 -3.18
N GLU A 138 -4.50 -18.19 -2.04
CA GLU A 138 -5.85 -17.64 -1.94
C GLU A 138 -5.77 -16.17 -1.51
N TYR A 139 -6.06 -15.25 -2.42
CA TYR A 139 -5.99 -13.82 -2.20
C TYR A 139 -7.02 -13.06 -3.03
N GLU A 140 -7.27 -11.82 -2.63
CA GLU A 140 -8.05 -10.84 -3.38
C GLU A 140 -7.10 -9.77 -3.90
N PHE A 141 -7.13 -9.53 -5.22
CA PHE A 141 -6.26 -8.54 -5.85
C PHE A 141 -6.95 -7.18 -5.92
N TYR A 142 -6.32 -6.14 -5.37
CA TYR A 142 -6.83 -4.77 -5.39
C TYR A 142 -5.86 -3.89 -6.19
N SER A 143 -6.39 -3.13 -7.14
CA SER A 143 -5.65 -2.10 -7.88
C SER A 143 -5.84 -0.75 -7.19
N ALA A 144 -4.76 -0.03 -6.87
CA ALA A 144 -4.86 1.33 -6.34
C ALA A 144 -5.59 2.26 -7.31
N THR A 145 -5.34 2.14 -8.61
CA THR A 145 -5.99 2.93 -9.65
C THR A 145 -7.51 2.80 -9.56
N GLU A 146 -8.01 1.57 -9.53
CA GLU A 146 -9.45 1.32 -9.40
C GLU A 146 -9.98 1.70 -8.02
N PHE A 147 -9.23 1.42 -6.95
CA PHE A 147 -9.65 1.71 -5.58
C PHE A 147 -9.85 3.23 -5.32
N TYR A 148 -8.98 4.05 -5.90
CA TYR A 148 -9.12 5.51 -5.87
C TYR A 148 -10.21 6.01 -6.82
N ARG A 149 -10.27 5.51 -8.08
CA ARG A 149 -11.25 5.97 -9.08
C ARG A 149 -12.68 5.61 -8.73
N SER A 150 -12.91 4.44 -8.14
CA SER A 150 -14.25 3.99 -7.76
C SER A 150 -14.82 4.72 -6.55
N GLY A 151 -14.00 5.54 -5.88
CA GLY A 151 -14.34 6.22 -4.64
C GLY A 151 -14.31 5.32 -3.40
N ALA A 152 -13.78 4.08 -3.50
CA ALA A 152 -13.66 3.19 -2.35
C ALA A 152 -12.72 3.77 -1.26
N PHE A 153 -11.83 4.70 -1.66
CA PHE A 153 -10.93 5.41 -0.76
C PHE A 153 -11.43 6.81 -0.34
N ASP A 154 -12.56 7.28 -0.87
CA ASP A 154 -13.00 8.66 -0.68
C ASP A 154 -13.24 9.04 0.78
N ASP A 155 -13.83 8.13 1.57
CA ASP A 155 -14.15 8.41 2.97
C ASP A 155 -12.90 8.59 3.84
N VAL A 156 -11.80 7.91 3.51
CA VAL A 156 -10.53 8.12 4.23
C VAL A 156 -9.80 9.35 3.69
N LEU A 157 -9.95 9.70 2.40
CA LEU A 157 -9.38 10.91 1.82
C LEU A 157 -10.04 12.17 2.41
N ARG A 158 -11.37 12.16 2.59
CA ARG A 158 -12.08 13.23 3.32
C ARG A 158 -11.59 13.37 4.76
N ARG A 159 -11.42 12.26 5.48
CA ARG A 159 -10.80 12.27 6.81
C ARG A 159 -9.36 12.78 6.79
N ALA A 160 -8.58 12.48 5.76
CA ALA A 160 -7.22 12.98 5.61
C ALA A 160 -7.18 14.49 5.40
N VAL A 161 -8.17 15.07 4.72
CA VAL A 161 -8.35 16.53 4.64
C VAL A 161 -8.68 17.11 6.02
N GLU A 162 -9.64 16.54 6.74
CA GLU A 162 -10.03 16.99 8.09
C GLU A 162 -8.88 16.88 9.10
N ARG A 163 -7.97 15.93 8.88
CA ARG A 163 -6.80 15.63 9.74
C ARG A 163 -5.47 16.04 9.10
N TYR A 164 -5.51 16.93 8.10
CA TYR A 164 -4.33 17.27 7.30
C TYR A 164 -3.14 17.71 8.17
N ASP A 165 -3.37 18.62 9.11
CA ASP A 165 -2.33 19.14 10.01
C ASP A 165 -1.74 18.06 10.93
N ASP A 166 -2.56 17.14 11.41
CA ASP A 166 -2.12 16.03 12.26
C ASP A 166 -1.21 15.06 11.47
N ILE A 167 -1.60 14.73 10.24
CA ILE A 167 -0.83 13.86 9.34
C ILE A 167 0.47 14.55 8.90
N MET A 168 0.41 15.84 8.54
CA MET A 168 1.58 16.65 8.22
C MET A 168 2.56 16.70 9.41
N LYS A 169 2.07 16.90 10.63
CA LYS A 169 2.91 16.90 11.84
C LYS A 169 3.63 15.57 12.06
N ILE A 170 3.02 14.45 11.70
CA ILE A 170 3.69 13.14 11.71
C ILE A 170 4.77 13.09 10.63
N MET A 171 4.41 13.46 9.40
CA MET A 171 5.30 13.37 8.24
C MET A 171 6.52 14.27 8.35
N LEU A 172 6.35 15.54 8.72
CA LEU A 172 7.41 16.55 8.77
C LEU A 172 8.55 16.15 9.73
N LYS A 173 8.27 15.39 10.79
CA LYS A 173 9.31 14.86 11.70
C LYS A 173 10.29 13.92 11.02
N SER A 174 9.84 13.21 9.98
CA SER A 174 10.67 12.28 9.21
C SER A 174 11.44 12.92 8.05
N LEU A 175 11.15 14.19 7.74
CA LEU A 175 11.68 14.91 6.59
C LEU A 175 12.80 15.88 6.99
N ARG A 176 13.75 16.06 6.06
CA ARG A 176 14.77 17.11 6.13
C ARG A 176 14.16 18.48 5.82
N GLU A 177 14.80 19.54 6.28
CA GLU A 177 14.28 20.91 6.23
C GLU A 177 13.84 21.36 4.82
N GLU A 178 14.67 21.13 3.81
CA GLU A 178 14.34 21.45 2.42
C GLU A 178 13.06 20.76 1.94
N ARG A 179 12.88 19.48 2.31
CA ARG A 179 11.69 18.73 1.90
C ARG A 179 10.45 19.16 2.69
N ARG A 180 10.60 19.62 3.93
CA ARG A 180 9.45 20.09 4.74
C ARG A 180 8.72 21.27 4.10
N GLN A 181 9.46 22.15 3.42
CA GLN A 181 8.89 23.33 2.77
C GLN A 181 8.09 23.01 1.51
N THR A 182 8.34 21.84 0.91
CA THR A 182 7.76 21.45 -0.39
C THR A 182 6.87 20.20 -0.29
N TYR A 183 6.68 19.67 0.92
CA TYR A 183 5.99 18.40 1.12
C TYR A 183 4.47 18.56 1.16
N SER A 184 3.78 17.64 0.49
CA SER A 184 2.34 17.43 0.57
C SER A 184 2.07 15.94 0.79
N ILE A 185 0.99 15.63 1.50
CA ILE A 185 0.47 14.25 1.57
C ILE A 185 -0.38 13.90 0.35
N PHE A 186 -0.97 14.88 -0.34
CA PHE A 186 -1.72 14.70 -1.57
C PHE A 186 -0.85 14.93 -2.79
N LEU A 187 -0.99 14.05 -3.78
CA LEU A 187 -0.37 14.09 -5.09
C LEU A 187 -1.48 14.21 -6.13
N PRO A 188 -1.77 15.43 -6.59
CA PRO A 188 -2.78 15.62 -7.62
C PRO A 188 -2.41 14.91 -8.91
N ILE A 189 -3.43 14.40 -9.60
CA ILE A 189 -3.32 13.91 -10.97
C ILE A 189 -3.65 15.09 -11.89
N HIS A 190 -2.68 15.52 -12.70
CA HIS A 190 -2.84 16.67 -13.57
C HIS A 190 -4.02 16.45 -14.54
N PRO A 191 -5.03 17.34 -14.59
CA PRO A 191 -6.26 17.10 -15.37
C PRO A 191 -6.04 16.93 -16.87
N GLU A 192 -5.08 17.66 -17.44
CA GLU A 192 -4.79 17.62 -18.88
C GLU A 192 -3.73 16.57 -19.27
N THR A 193 -2.63 16.44 -18.50
CA THR A 193 -1.53 15.52 -18.85
C THR A 193 -1.65 14.14 -18.22
N GLY A 194 -2.44 13.98 -17.16
CA GLY A 194 -2.55 12.73 -16.40
C GLY A 194 -1.36 12.41 -15.50
N ARG A 195 -0.35 13.29 -15.40
CA ARG A 195 0.85 13.08 -14.56
C ARG A 195 0.53 13.24 -13.07
N VAL A 196 1.19 12.43 -12.25
CA VAL A 196 1.21 12.56 -10.79
C VAL A 196 2.12 13.71 -10.38
N LEU A 197 1.59 14.71 -9.69
CA LEU A 197 2.32 15.92 -9.30
C LEU A 197 2.88 15.80 -7.88
N TYR A 198 4.13 16.24 -7.70
CA TYR A 198 4.89 16.12 -6.43
C TYR A 198 5.19 17.46 -5.75
N GLY A 199 4.50 18.52 -6.18
CA GLY A 199 4.65 19.89 -5.68
C GLY A 199 3.93 20.12 -4.34
N PRO A 200 4.21 21.27 -3.68
CA PRO A 200 3.50 21.67 -2.47
C PRO A 200 2.04 22.02 -2.77
N MET A 201 1.16 21.83 -1.79
CA MET A 201 -0.20 22.37 -1.85
C MET A 201 -0.20 23.83 -1.44
N LYS A 202 -0.97 24.66 -2.14
CA LYS A 202 -1.30 26.03 -1.72
C LYS A 202 -2.40 26.04 -0.66
N ALA A 203 -3.39 25.17 -0.81
CA ALA A 203 -4.49 25.03 0.14
C ALA A 203 -5.03 23.59 0.17
N VAL A 204 -5.56 23.20 1.32
CA VAL A 204 -6.36 21.98 1.52
C VAL A 204 -7.59 22.41 2.29
N ASN A 205 -8.78 22.24 1.70
CA ASN A 205 -10.02 22.79 2.22
C ASN A 205 -10.96 21.67 2.70
N ALA A 206 -11.31 21.70 3.98
CA ALA A 206 -12.20 20.72 4.61
C ALA A 206 -13.70 21.00 4.40
N GLU A 207 -14.08 22.21 3.96
CA GLU A 207 -15.48 22.55 3.71
C GLU A 207 -16.01 21.91 2.43
N ASP A 208 -15.16 21.85 1.39
CA ASP A 208 -15.50 21.32 0.06
C ASP A 208 -14.68 20.09 -0.34
N TYR A 209 -13.76 19.65 0.52
CA TYR A 209 -12.84 18.53 0.30
C TYR A 209 -12.00 18.68 -0.97
N THR A 210 -11.37 19.84 -1.13
CA THR A 210 -10.50 20.15 -2.28
C THR A 210 -9.04 20.39 -1.90
N SER A 211 -8.16 20.30 -2.89
CA SER A 211 -6.75 20.70 -2.80
C SER A 211 -6.40 21.67 -3.94
N THR A 212 -5.72 22.77 -3.60
CA THR A 212 -5.25 23.79 -4.55
C THR A 212 -3.74 23.71 -4.70
N PHE A 213 -3.24 23.77 -5.93
CA PHE A 213 -1.81 23.63 -6.27
C PHE A 213 -1.49 24.31 -7.60
N ASP A 214 -0.20 24.53 -7.86
CA ASP A 214 0.28 24.95 -9.18
C ASP A 214 0.82 23.75 -9.95
N ASP A 215 0.55 23.71 -11.26
CA ASP A 215 1.27 22.80 -12.15
C ASP A 215 2.71 23.26 -12.43
N GLU A 216 3.45 22.51 -13.25
CA GLU A 216 4.84 22.82 -13.58
C GLU A 216 5.00 24.13 -14.37
N ASP A 217 3.94 24.61 -15.03
CA ASP A 217 3.90 25.87 -15.78
C ASP A 217 3.43 27.07 -14.92
N GLY A 218 3.07 26.82 -13.65
CA GLY A 218 2.62 27.83 -12.68
C GLY A 218 1.13 28.18 -12.79
N ARG A 219 0.33 27.41 -13.52
CA ARG A 219 -1.12 27.57 -13.55
C ARG A 219 -1.73 26.92 -12.30
N GLU A 220 -2.63 27.66 -11.66
CA GLU A 220 -3.31 27.20 -10.45
C GLU A 220 -4.50 26.29 -10.80
N TRP A 221 -4.60 25.19 -10.06
CA TRP A 221 -5.67 24.21 -10.14
C TRP A 221 -6.29 24.01 -8.77
N THR A 222 -7.60 23.80 -8.73
CA THR A 222 -8.32 23.33 -7.53
C THR A 222 -9.13 22.10 -7.92
N LEU A 223 -8.84 20.98 -7.27
CA LEU A 223 -9.46 19.68 -7.56
C LEU A 223 -10.03 19.07 -6.29
N PRO A 224 -11.12 18.28 -6.38
CA PRO A 224 -11.56 17.46 -5.26
C PRO A 224 -10.47 16.44 -4.88
N VAL A 225 -10.37 16.09 -3.60
CA VAL A 225 -9.45 15.02 -3.16
C VAL A 225 -10.01 13.60 -3.39
N THR A 226 -11.24 13.49 -3.89
CA THR A 226 -11.97 12.23 -4.09
C THR A 226 -12.04 11.84 -5.56
N GLY A 227 -12.54 10.65 -5.87
CA GLY A 227 -12.83 10.23 -7.25
C GLY A 227 -11.59 10.05 -8.14
N GLY A 228 -10.44 9.74 -7.54
CA GLY A 228 -9.19 9.50 -8.26
C GLY A 228 -8.48 10.75 -8.80
N HIS A 229 -8.89 11.95 -8.38
CA HIS A 229 -8.23 13.21 -8.76
C HIS A 229 -6.90 13.46 -8.03
N VAL A 230 -6.69 12.78 -6.91
CA VAL A 230 -5.44 12.80 -6.16
C VAL A 230 -5.07 11.39 -5.72
N LYS A 231 -3.79 11.18 -5.46
CA LYS A 231 -3.26 10.03 -4.75
C LYS A 231 -2.58 10.49 -3.45
N LEU A 232 -2.63 9.71 -2.37
CA LEU A 232 -1.77 9.95 -1.21
C LEU A 232 -0.32 9.59 -1.52
N GLN A 233 0.63 10.38 -1.02
CA GLN A 233 2.04 10.01 -1.02
C GLN A 233 2.21 8.67 -0.30
N TRP A 234 3.13 7.82 -0.75
CA TRP A 234 3.27 6.42 -0.31
C TRP A 234 3.27 6.17 1.21
N LYS A 235 3.86 7.05 2.05
CA LYS A 235 3.82 6.87 3.52
C LYS A 235 2.43 7.15 4.11
N PRO A 236 1.79 8.31 3.80
CA PRO A 236 0.38 8.51 4.11
C PRO A 236 -0.55 7.45 3.53
N ASP A 237 -0.34 7.03 2.28
CA ASP A 237 -1.14 6.02 1.60
C ASP A 237 -1.17 4.71 2.39
N PHE A 238 0.00 4.22 2.81
CA PHE A 238 0.13 3.00 3.62
C PHE A 238 -0.73 3.05 4.89
N GLY A 239 -0.61 4.12 5.68
CA GLY A 239 -1.39 4.28 6.91
C GLY A 239 -2.89 4.50 6.65
N ALA A 240 -3.24 5.16 5.56
CA ALA A 240 -4.63 5.39 5.15
C ALA A 240 -5.29 4.09 4.65
N ARG A 241 -4.57 3.24 3.93
CA ARG A 241 -5.01 1.92 3.48
C ARG A 241 -5.40 1.04 4.67
N TRP A 242 -4.58 1.03 5.72
CA TRP A 242 -4.92 0.36 6.98
C TRP A 242 -6.21 0.89 7.61
N ALA A 243 -6.40 2.21 7.64
CA ALA A 243 -7.59 2.82 8.21
C ALA A 243 -8.85 2.56 7.37
N ALA A 244 -8.74 2.57 6.04
CA ALA A 244 -9.86 2.38 5.12
C ALA A 244 -10.32 0.91 5.06
N LEU A 245 -9.38 -0.02 4.95
CA LEU A 245 -9.67 -1.46 4.84
C LEU A 245 -9.82 -2.13 6.22
N GLY A 246 -9.39 -1.44 7.29
CA GLY A 246 -9.38 -1.96 8.65
C GLY A 246 -8.40 -3.13 8.82
N VAL A 247 -7.22 -3.05 8.20
CA VAL A 247 -6.22 -4.15 8.14
C VAL A 247 -5.80 -4.58 9.54
N ASP A 248 -5.69 -5.89 9.74
CA ASP A 248 -5.38 -6.49 11.04
C ASP A 248 -3.95 -6.97 11.15
N PHE A 249 -3.39 -7.40 10.02
CA PHE A 249 -2.03 -7.87 9.91
C PHE A 249 -1.41 -7.51 8.56
N GLU A 250 -0.23 -6.90 8.59
CA GLU A 250 0.59 -6.73 7.38
C GLU A 250 2.07 -6.89 7.73
N MET A 251 2.78 -7.60 6.86
CA MET A 251 4.23 -7.74 6.94
C MET A 251 4.88 -6.88 5.88
N TYR A 252 6.10 -6.42 6.14
CA TYR A 252 6.86 -5.65 5.16
C TYR A 252 8.36 -5.82 5.35
N GLY A 253 9.12 -5.53 4.29
CA GLY A 253 10.57 -5.61 4.31
C GLY A 253 11.19 -4.61 5.28
N LYS A 254 12.43 -4.90 5.70
CA LYS A 254 13.22 -4.05 6.62
C LYS A 254 13.33 -2.59 6.20
N ASP A 255 13.28 -2.29 4.92
CA ASP A 255 13.32 -0.91 4.40
C ASP A 255 12.14 -0.06 4.90
N HIS A 256 11.03 -0.70 5.29
CA HIS A 256 9.86 -0.05 5.88
C HIS A 256 9.91 0.06 7.42
N SER A 257 10.79 -0.69 8.09
CA SER A 257 10.80 -0.83 9.56
C SER A 257 10.83 0.51 10.30
N THR A 258 11.69 1.43 9.87
CA THR A 258 11.85 2.77 10.46
C THR A 258 10.62 3.67 10.27
N ASN A 259 9.75 3.34 9.32
CA ASN A 259 8.52 4.09 9.05
C ASN A 259 7.30 3.54 9.80
N THR A 260 7.41 2.39 10.47
CA THR A 260 6.30 1.79 11.25
C THR A 260 5.58 2.79 12.17
N PRO A 261 6.27 3.64 12.97
CA PRO A 261 5.57 4.61 13.82
C PRO A 261 4.82 5.69 13.04
N ILE A 262 5.24 5.96 11.79
CA ILE A 262 4.57 6.89 10.87
C ILE A 262 3.27 6.27 10.38
N TYR A 263 3.32 5.05 9.84
CA TYR A 263 2.14 4.35 9.32
C TYR A 263 1.08 4.15 10.42
N ASP A 264 1.51 3.67 11.58
CA ASP A 264 0.65 3.49 12.75
C ASP A 264 0.03 4.82 13.22
N GLY A 265 0.82 5.89 13.22
CA GLY A 265 0.38 7.22 13.60
C GLY A 265 -0.69 7.76 12.65
N ILE A 266 -0.49 7.59 11.34
CA ILE A 266 -1.43 8.03 10.30
C ILE A 266 -2.72 7.20 10.35
N CYS A 267 -2.62 5.88 10.47
CA CYS A 267 -3.78 5.01 10.64
C CYS A 267 -4.65 5.44 11.83
N ARG A 268 -4.02 5.70 12.99
CA ARG A 268 -4.72 6.22 14.18
C ARG A 268 -5.31 7.61 13.98
N ALA A 269 -4.59 8.52 13.33
CA ALA A 269 -5.09 9.87 13.02
C ALA A 269 -6.34 9.81 12.13
N LEU A 270 -6.44 8.81 11.25
CA LEU A 270 -7.57 8.57 10.35
C LEU A 270 -8.69 7.72 10.98
N GLY A 271 -8.60 7.43 12.29
CA GLY A 271 -9.61 6.71 13.06
C GLY A 271 -9.50 5.18 12.98
N GLY A 272 -8.44 4.65 12.35
CA GLY A 272 -8.17 3.22 12.28
C GLY A 272 -7.44 2.68 13.52
N ARG A 273 -7.53 1.37 13.73
CA ARG A 273 -6.68 0.64 14.69
C ARG A 273 -5.54 -0.01 13.93
N ALA A 274 -4.32 0.50 14.11
CA ALA A 274 -3.12 -0.03 13.46
C ALA A 274 -3.03 -1.59 13.55
N PRO A 275 -2.59 -2.25 12.47
CA PRO A 275 -2.46 -3.70 12.43
C PRO A 275 -1.34 -4.19 13.36
N GLU A 276 -1.35 -5.48 13.68
CA GLU A 276 -0.12 -6.13 14.10
C GLU A 276 0.80 -6.27 12.88
N HIS A 277 2.10 -6.05 13.05
CA HIS A 277 3.03 -6.09 11.93
C HIS A 277 4.31 -6.84 12.28
N PHE A 278 4.95 -7.37 11.25
CA PHE A 278 6.22 -8.06 11.37
C PHE A 278 7.15 -7.65 10.23
N THR A 279 8.40 -7.35 10.57
CA THR A 279 9.43 -6.99 9.61
C THR A 279 10.25 -8.21 9.20
N TYR A 280 10.38 -8.47 7.89
CA TYR A 280 11.30 -9.48 7.38
C TYR A 280 12.56 -8.86 6.73
N GLU A 281 13.65 -9.62 6.76
CA GLU A 281 14.93 -9.24 6.13
C GLU A 281 14.91 -9.47 4.61
N LEU A 282 15.89 -8.87 3.94
CA LEU A 282 16.10 -9.03 2.50
C LEU A 282 16.36 -10.50 2.15
N PHE A 283 15.84 -10.92 1.00
CA PHE A 283 16.21 -12.19 0.40
C PHE A 283 17.47 -11.95 -0.42
N LEU A 284 18.60 -12.47 0.05
CA LEU A 284 19.88 -12.33 -0.63
C LEU A 284 20.30 -13.65 -1.25
N ASP A 285 21.00 -13.58 -2.38
CA ASP A 285 21.65 -14.76 -2.97
C ASP A 285 22.88 -15.22 -2.14
N ASP A 286 23.57 -16.26 -2.63
CA ASP A 286 24.77 -16.80 -1.99
C ASP A 286 25.94 -15.81 -1.89
N LYS A 287 25.86 -14.69 -2.62
CA LYS A 287 26.86 -13.61 -2.66
C LYS A 287 26.42 -12.36 -1.88
N GLY A 288 25.23 -12.38 -1.28
CA GLY A 288 24.69 -11.25 -0.53
C GLY A 288 24.09 -10.14 -1.41
N GLN A 289 23.69 -10.47 -2.64
CA GLN A 289 23.02 -9.54 -3.58
C GLN A 289 21.50 -9.58 -3.42
#